data_AF-Q5LQZ1-F1
#
_entry.id   AF-Q5LQZ1-F1
#
_cell.length_a   1.000
_cell.length_b   1.000
_cell.length_c   1.000
_cell.angle_alpha   90.00
_cell.angle_beta   90.00
_cell.angle_gamma   90.00
#
_symmetry.space_group_name_H-M   'P 1'
#
loop_
_entity.id
_entity.type
_entity.pdbx_description
1 polymer ?
#
loop_
_entity_poly.entity_id
_entity_poly.type
_entity_poly.pdbx_seq_one_letter_code
_entity_poly.pdbx_strand_id
1 'polypeptide(L)'
;MFTGLRKMAYRARGYYAGALNGEPFRLDPYHSKFWRRATAGGWEPETFAVLDQYLSPDRDYVDIGAWIGPTVLYAARRARHVWCFEPDPVALRHLLWNLELNDIRNVSAFGVALSDGFGLARMASFGGEAGDSMTSLLASGNHGTEALTIGWDQFAQTVDLTDVSLVKMDVEGAEFGVVPTLSDWLRAHRPAFYLSTHAPFLEEAARPEAMAGLARALEFYASATDEAGAPADLTAPEAQSRFCSFLFSG
;
A
#
# COMPACT_ATOMS: atom_id res chain seq x y z
N MET A 1 -25.25 -16.92 -15.12
CA MET A 1 -26.57 -16.59 -14.54
C MET A 1 -26.50 -16.32 -13.02
N PHE A 2 -25.86 -17.18 -12.21
CA PHE A 2 -25.82 -17.01 -10.73
C PHE A 2 -24.90 -15.89 -10.18
N THR A 3 -23.93 -15.42 -10.96
CA THR A 3 -22.98 -14.37 -10.53
C THR A 3 -23.64 -12.99 -10.37
N GLY A 4 -24.59 -12.64 -11.25
CA GLY A 4 -25.32 -11.36 -11.16
C GLY A 4 -26.22 -11.30 -9.93
N LEU A 5 -27.01 -12.36 -9.69
CA LEU A 5 -27.88 -12.48 -8.52
C LEU A 5 -27.10 -12.42 -7.20
N ARG A 6 -25.92 -13.07 -7.13
CA ARG A 6 -25.05 -13.01 -5.95
C ARG A 6 -24.55 -11.59 -5.67
N LYS A 7 -24.07 -10.87 -6.71
CA LYS A 7 -23.66 -9.47 -6.56
C LYS A 7 -24.82 -8.58 -6.08
N MET A 8 -26.02 -8.77 -6.64
CA MET A 8 -27.22 -8.07 -6.19
C MET A 8 -27.53 -8.35 -4.72
N ALA A 9 -27.44 -9.62 -4.29
CA ALA A 9 -27.68 -10.00 -2.90
C ALA A 9 -26.67 -9.35 -1.93
N TYR A 10 -25.37 -9.31 -2.26
CA TYR A 10 -24.38 -8.62 -1.43
C TYR A 10 -24.65 -7.12 -1.33
N ARG A 11 -24.99 -6.47 -2.46
CA ARG A 11 -25.32 -5.05 -2.49
C ARG A 11 -26.58 -4.73 -1.69
N ALA A 12 -27.62 -5.57 -1.79
CA ALA A 12 -28.85 -5.42 -1.01
C ALA A 12 -28.62 -5.64 0.49
N ARG A 13 -27.72 -6.55 0.86
CA ARG A 13 -27.28 -6.77 2.25
C ARG A 13 -26.39 -5.64 2.78
N GLY A 14 -25.75 -4.88 1.89
CA GLY A 14 -24.81 -3.81 2.23
C GLY A 14 -23.38 -4.28 2.49
N TYR A 15 -23.10 -5.59 2.45
CA TYR A 15 -21.75 -6.13 2.62
C TYR A 15 -21.57 -7.53 2.02
N TYR A 16 -20.33 -7.87 1.72
CA TYR A 16 -19.82 -9.22 1.46
C TYR A 16 -19.18 -9.77 2.75
N ALA A 17 -19.61 -10.97 3.17
CA ALA A 17 -18.93 -11.68 4.27
C ALA A 17 -17.74 -12.44 3.71
N GLY A 18 -16.52 -12.04 4.08
CA GLY A 18 -15.28 -12.64 3.61
C GLY A 18 -14.27 -12.80 4.74
N ALA A 19 -13.05 -13.16 4.36
CA ALA A 19 -11.93 -13.26 5.28
C ALA A 19 -10.63 -12.73 4.65
N LEU A 20 -9.70 -12.31 5.50
CA LEU A 20 -8.33 -11.91 5.15
C LEU A 20 -7.39 -12.74 6.02
N ASN A 21 -6.51 -13.51 5.39
CA ASN A 21 -5.67 -14.52 6.05
C ASN A 21 -6.43 -15.38 7.08
N GLY A 22 -7.59 -15.91 6.69
CA GLY A 22 -8.47 -16.73 7.54
C GLY A 22 -9.31 -15.96 8.56
N GLU A 23 -9.10 -14.66 8.73
CA GLU A 23 -9.80 -13.84 9.72
C GLU A 23 -11.06 -13.17 9.13
N PRO A 24 -12.24 -13.25 9.77
CA PRO A 24 -13.49 -12.79 9.17
C PRO A 24 -13.65 -11.26 9.17
N PHE A 25 -14.19 -10.74 8.07
CA PHE A 25 -14.54 -9.32 7.89
C PHE A 25 -15.86 -9.15 7.14
N ARG A 26 -16.53 -8.02 7.40
CA ARG A 26 -17.59 -7.48 6.54
C ARG A 26 -16.95 -6.50 5.57
N LEU A 27 -17.10 -6.77 4.28
CA LEU A 27 -16.35 -6.07 3.23
C LEU A 27 -17.32 -5.45 2.23
N ASP A 28 -16.88 -4.44 1.50
CA ASP A 28 -17.72 -3.73 0.56
C ASP A 28 -18.25 -4.69 -0.52
N PRO A 29 -19.52 -4.57 -0.93
CA PRO A 29 -20.11 -5.50 -1.87
C PRO A 29 -19.69 -5.23 -3.34
N TYR A 30 -18.98 -4.13 -3.61
CA TYR A 30 -18.61 -3.72 -4.97
C TYR A 30 -17.32 -4.42 -5.44
N HIS A 31 -16.39 -4.69 -4.54
CA HIS A 31 -15.15 -5.43 -4.79
C HIS A 31 -15.27 -6.93 -4.49
N SER A 32 -16.49 -7.50 -4.51
CA SER A 32 -16.75 -8.90 -4.14
C SER A 32 -15.97 -9.95 -4.98
N LYS A 33 -15.41 -9.58 -6.14
CA LYS A 33 -14.53 -10.45 -6.94
C LYS A 33 -13.15 -10.56 -6.27
N PHE A 34 -12.58 -9.43 -5.88
CA PHE A 34 -11.32 -9.36 -5.14
C PHE A 34 -11.46 -10.02 -3.78
N TRP A 35 -12.46 -9.62 -2.99
CA TRP A 35 -12.66 -10.18 -1.65
C TRP A 35 -12.85 -11.69 -1.64
N ARG A 36 -13.49 -12.27 -2.66
CA ARG A 36 -13.60 -13.72 -2.80
C ARG A 36 -12.26 -14.39 -3.06
N ARG A 37 -11.39 -13.77 -3.88
CA ARG A 37 -10.02 -14.26 -4.12
C ARG A 37 -9.20 -14.20 -2.84
N ALA A 38 -9.23 -13.08 -2.13
CA ALA A 38 -8.53 -12.91 -0.85
C ALA A 38 -9.04 -13.90 0.22
N THR A 39 -10.36 -14.08 0.33
CA THR A 39 -10.98 -15.06 1.26
C THR A 39 -10.53 -16.50 0.97
N ALA A 40 -10.24 -16.83 -0.29
CA ALA A 40 -9.74 -18.14 -0.67
C ALA A 40 -8.22 -18.31 -0.45
N GLY A 41 -7.53 -17.32 0.15
CA GLY A 41 -6.08 -17.32 0.33
C GLY A 41 -5.29 -17.01 -0.94
N GLY A 42 -5.96 -16.57 -2.01
CA GLY A 42 -5.35 -16.35 -3.32
C GLY A 42 -4.75 -14.95 -3.53
N TRP A 43 -4.53 -14.18 -2.46
CA TRP A 43 -4.00 -12.82 -2.53
C TRP A 43 -3.00 -12.60 -1.39
N GLU A 44 -1.73 -12.43 -1.79
CA GLU A 44 -0.60 -11.96 -0.97
C GLU A 44 -0.44 -12.60 0.42
N PRO A 45 -0.28 -13.93 0.51
CA PRO A 45 0.04 -14.58 1.78
C PRO A 45 1.36 -14.08 2.39
N GLU A 46 2.33 -13.67 1.57
CA GLU A 46 3.61 -13.12 1.99
C GLU A 46 3.43 -11.76 2.69
N THR A 47 2.61 -10.86 2.14
CA THR A 47 2.25 -9.58 2.80
C THR A 47 1.64 -9.82 4.18
N PHE A 48 0.71 -10.77 4.30
CA PHE A 48 0.11 -11.09 5.59
C PHE A 48 1.12 -11.68 6.58
N ALA A 49 2.07 -12.49 6.11
CA ALA A 49 3.15 -13.01 6.96
C ALA A 49 4.04 -11.88 7.51
N VAL A 50 4.36 -10.87 6.69
CA VAL A 50 5.08 -9.66 7.14
C VAL A 50 4.27 -8.89 8.19
N LEU A 51 2.97 -8.69 7.96
CA LEU A 51 2.09 -8.04 8.93
C LEU A 51 2.04 -8.80 10.27
N ASP A 52 1.92 -10.13 10.24
CA ASP A 52 1.95 -10.97 11.44
C ASP A 52 3.30 -10.93 12.17
N GLN A 53 4.40 -10.76 11.44
CA GLN A 53 5.75 -10.71 12.01
C GLN A 53 6.05 -9.40 12.74
N TYR A 54 5.60 -8.26 12.21
CA TYR A 54 6.04 -6.94 12.70
C TYR A 54 4.97 -6.14 13.44
N LEU A 55 3.69 -6.53 13.38
CA LEU A 55 2.63 -5.81 14.07
C LEU A 55 2.34 -6.40 15.45
N SER A 56 2.11 -5.50 16.41
CA SER A 56 1.73 -5.86 17.77
C SER A 56 0.87 -4.75 18.40
N PRO A 57 0.08 -5.06 19.45
CA PRO A 57 -0.89 -4.10 20.01
C PRO A 57 -0.29 -2.85 20.66
N ASP A 58 1.03 -2.80 20.80
CA ASP A 58 1.82 -1.70 21.34
C ASP A 58 2.56 -0.88 20.26
N ARG A 59 2.49 -1.30 18.99
CA ARG A 59 3.21 -0.68 17.86
C ARG A 59 2.26 -0.16 16.80
N ASP A 60 2.70 0.87 16.09
CA ASP A 60 1.94 1.50 15.01
C ASP A 60 2.36 0.95 13.64
N TYR A 61 1.47 1.10 12.67
CA TYR A 61 1.65 0.68 11.28
C TYR A 61 1.42 1.87 10.34
N VAL A 62 2.25 1.99 9.30
CA VAL A 62 2.04 2.95 8.21
C VAL A 62 1.81 2.20 6.90
N ASP A 63 0.69 2.49 6.22
CA ASP A 63 0.32 1.90 4.93
C ASP A 63 0.23 2.99 3.85
N ILE A 64 1.18 2.99 2.91
CA ILE A 64 1.26 3.98 1.84
C ILE A 64 0.80 3.31 0.54
N GLY A 65 -0.36 3.74 0.02
CA GLY A 65 -1.07 3.06 -1.06
C GLY A 65 -2.02 1.98 -0.52
N ALA A 66 -2.98 2.42 0.29
CA ALA A 66 -3.87 1.53 1.04
C ALA A 66 -5.02 0.91 0.20
N TRP A 67 -5.31 1.47 -0.97
CA TRP A 67 -6.41 1.09 -1.86
C TRP A 67 -7.74 0.97 -1.09
N ILE A 68 -8.45 -0.15 -1.21
CA ILE A 68 -9.72 -0.41 -0.49
C ILE A 68 -9.51 -1.00 0.92
N GLY A 69 -8.26 -1.06 1.39
CA GLY A 69 -7.89 -1.38 2.76
C GLY A 69 -7.66 -2.84 3.15
N PRO A 70 -7.31 -3.80 2.27
CA PRO A 70 -7.12 -5.18 2.72
C PRO A 70 -6.04 -5.33 3.80
N THR A 71 -4.88 -4.71 3.62
CA THR A 71 -3.79 -4.68 4.62
C THR A 71 -4.15 -3.82 5.83
N VAL A 72 -4.79 -2.66 5.63
CA VAL A 72 -5.24 -1.77 6.71
C VAL A 72 -6.22 -2.46 7.66
N LEU A 73 -7.25 -3.14 7.12
CA LEU A 73 -8.25 -3.87 7.92
C LEU A 73 -7.61 -4.97 8.76
N TYR A 74 -6.68 -5.71 8.16
CA TYR A 74 -5.96 -6.79 8.82
C TYR A 74 -5.03 -6.27 9.92
N ALA A 75 -4.28 -5.20 9.61
CA ALA A 75 -3.36 -4.54 10.52
C ALA A 75 -4.08 -3.89 11.70
N ALA A 76 -5.26 -3.31 11.50
CA ALA A 76 -6.00 -2.62 12.56
C ALA A 76 -6.39 -3.52 13.75
N ARG A 77 -6.42 -4.84 13.57
CA ARG A 77 -6.66 -5.80 14.66
C ARG A 77 -5.40 -6.26 15.38
N ARG A 78 -4.22 -5.86 14.89
CA ARG A 78 -2.91 -6.27 15.40
C ARG A 78 -2.11 -5.10 15.93
N ALA A 79 -2.15 -3.96 15.25
CA ALA A 79 -1.43 -2.74 15.60
C ALA A 79 -2.20 -1.92 16.66
N ARG A 80 -1.45 -1.11 17.41
CA ARG A 80 -1.98 -0.04 18.26
C ARG A 80 -2.77 0.96 17.44
N HIS A 81 -2.14 1.51 16.41
CA HIS A 81 -2.76 2.46 15.47
C HIS A 81 -2.25 2.24 14.04
N VAL A 82 -3.10 2.54 13.05
CA VAL A 82 -2.74 2.48 11.63
C VAL A 82 -2.87 3.86 11.00
N TRP A 83 -1.80 4.33 10.40
CA TRP A 83 -1.77 5.53 9.54
C TRP A 83 -1.79 5.07 8.09
N CYS A 84 -2.78 5.45 7.30
CA CYS A 84 -2.84 5.02 5.91
C CYS A 84 -3.13 6.13 4.91
N PHE A 85 -2.55 6.01 3.72
CA PHE A 85 -2.62 7.00 2.65
C PHE A 85 -3.21 6.35 1.40
N GLU A 86 -4.29 6.94 0.88
CA GLU A 86 -4.92 6.52 -0.38
C GLU A 86 -5.41 7.75 -1.14
N PRO A 87 -4.72 8.17 -2.21
CA PRO A 87 -5.09 9.38 -2.93
C PRO A 87 -6.29 9.23 -3.87
N ASP A 88 -6.67 8.02 -4.30
CA ASP A 88 -7.88 7.82 -5.10
C ASP A 88 -9.13 7.96 -4.21
N PRO A 89 -9.97 8.99 -4.43
CA PRO A 89 -11.14 9.23 -3.60
C PRO A 89 -12.18 8.10 -3.67
N VAL A 90 -12.23 7.33 -4.77
CA VAL A 90 -13.10 6.16 -4.90
C VAL A 90 -12.59 5.03 -4.02
N ALA A 91 -11.30 4.70 -4.11
CA ALA A 91 -10.69 3.66 -3.28
C ALA A 91 -10.78 4.02 -1.79
N LEU A 92 -10.44 5.26 -1.42
CA LEU A 92 -10.56 5.79 -0.07
C LEU A 92 -11.99 5.66 0.48
N ARG A 93 -13.02 5.98 -0.33
CA ARG A 93 -14.42 5.80 0.08
C ARG A 93 -14.73 4.34 0.42
N HIS A 94 -14.20 3.40 -0.34
CA HIS A 94 -14.39 1.97 -0.07
C HIS A 94 -13.60 1.51 1.15
N LEU A 95 -12.37 1.99 1.35
CA LEU A 95 -11.60 1.79 2.58
C LEU A 95 -12.39 2.26 3.81
N LEU A 96 -12.88 3.51 3.81
CA LEU A 96 -13.65 4.08 4.93
C LEU A 96 -14.93 3.27 5.20
N TRP A 97 -15.62 2.83 4.15
CA TRP A 97 -16.79 1.95 4.31
C TRP A 97 -16.42 0.60 4.92
N ASN A 98 -15.30 0.00 4.52
CA ASN A 98 -14.82 -1.25 5.12
C ASN A 98 -14.47 -1.08 6.60
N LEU A 99 -13.86 0.05 6.98
CA LEU A 99 -13.60 0.37 8.39
C LEU A 99 -14.91 0.46 9.19
N GLU A 100 -15.91 1.18 8.66
CA GLU A 100 -17.23 1.32 9.28
C GLU A 100 -17.95 -0.03 9.45
N LEU A 101 -17.91 -0.89 8.43
CA LEU A 101 -18.54 -2.22 8.45
C LEU A 101 -18.00 -3.14 9.57
N ASN A 102 -16.80 -2.88 10.06
CA ASN A 102 -16.11 -3.69 11.07
C ASN A 102 -15.91 -2.96 12.41
N ASP A 103 -16.47 -1.76 12.58
CA ASP A 103 -16.31 -0.89 13.75
C ASP A 103 -14.83 -0.66 14.14
N ILE A 104 -13.97 -0.51 13.12
CA ILE A 104 -12.54 -0.24 13.32
C ILE A 104 -12.34 1.26 13.56
N ARG A 105 -11.68 1.61 14.67
CA ARG A 105 -11.55 3.00 15.15
C ARG A 105 -10.12 3.49 15.35
N ASN A 106 -9.13 2.59 15.30
CA ASN A 106 -7.71 2.88 15.48
C ASN A 106 -6.98 3.11 14.13
N VAL A 107 -7.69 3.68 13.16
CA VAL A 107 -7.15 3.95 11.81
C VAL A 107 -7.33 5.43 11.50
N SER A 108 -6.26 6.09 11.08
CA SER A 108 -6.29 7.42 10.46
C SER A 108 -5.99 7.31 8.98
N ALA A 109 -7.02 7.50 8.15
CA ALA A 109 -6.94 7.41 6.70
C ALA A 109 -6.89 8.80 6.07
N PHE A 110 -5.89 9.04 5.22
CA PHE A 110 -5.67 10.31 4.53
C PHE A 110 -5.87 10.16 3.02
N GLY A 111 -6.74 11.00 2.47
CA GLY A 111 -7.00 11.08 1.03
C GLY A 111 -5.95 11.87 0.26
N VAL A 112 -4.67 11.57 0.48
CA VAL A 112 -3.53 12.30 -0.08
C VAL A 112 -2.46 11.33 -0.55
N ALA A 113 -1.70 11.74 -1.57
CA ALA A 113 -0.50 11.06 -2.00
C ALA A 113 0.71 11.62 -1.24
N LEU A 114 1.70 10.78 -0.98
CA LEU A 114 3.01 11.26 -0.55
C LEU A 114 3.80 11.75 -1.78
N SER A 115 4.49 12.87 -1.62
CA SER A 115 5.31 13.48 -2.67
C SER A 115 6.42 14.34 -2.05
N ASP A 116 7.09 15.16 -2.86
CA ASP A 116 8.13 16.11 -2.43
C ASP A 116 7.59 17.35 -1.71
N GLY A 117 6.27 17.55 -1.68
CA GLY A 117 5.64 18.63 -0.93
C GLY A 117 4.11 18.68 -1.00
N PHE A 118 3.55 19.74 -0.43
CA PHE A 118 2.10 20.01 -0.46
C PHE A 118 1.68 20.61 -1.80
N GLY A 119 0.67 20.04 -2.43
CA GLY A 119 0.20 20.52 -3.72
C GLY A 119 -0.86 19.64 -4.37
N LEU A 120 -0.98 19.80 -5.69
CA LEU A 120 -1.79 18.94 -6.54
C LEU A 120 -0.86 18.20 -7.50
N ALA A 121 -0.97 16.87 -7.51
CA ALA A 121 -0.32 16.04 -8.50
C ALA A 121 -1.38 15.35 -9.36
N ARG A 122 -1.07 15.17 -10.65
CA ARG A 122 -1.96 14.46 -11.56
C ARG A 122 -1.73 12.97 -11.41
N MET A 123 -2.75 12.25 -10.94
CA MET A 123 -2.79 10.80 -11.04
C MET A 123 -3.35 10.43 -12.40
N ALA A 124 -2.71 9.51 -13.09
CA ALA A 124 -3.23 8.94 -14.31
C ALA A 124 -3.24 7.41 -14.18
N SER A 125 -4.38 6.83 -14.53
CA SER A 125 -4.51 5.37 -14.53
C SER A 125 -3.79 4.81 -15.75
N PHE A 126 -2.89 3.85 -15.57
CA PHE A 126 -2.36 3.05 -16.67
C PHE A 126 -3.45 2.03 -17.09
N GLY A 127 -4.51 2.53 -17.70
CA GLY A 127 -5.51 1.70 -18.40
C GLY A 127 -6.75 1.25 -17.60
N GLY A 128 -7.07 1.84 -16.45
CA GLY A 128 -8.24 1.52 -15.62
C GLY A 128 -9.22 2.69 -15.41
N GLU A 129 -10.45 2.36 -14.99
CA GLU A 129 -11.40 3.34 -14.44
C GLU A 129 -10.94 3.79 -13.03
N ALA A 130 -11.37 4.97 -12.58
CA ALA A 130 -11.09 5.42 -11.20
C ALA A 130 -11.56 4.37 -10.17
N GLY A 131 -10.74 4.06 -9.18
CA GLY A 131 -10.95 3.00 -8.18
C GLY A 131 -10.35 1.63 -8.51
N ASP A 132 -9.67 1.47 -9.65
CA ASP A 132 -8.91 0.25 -9.96
C ASP A 132 -7.56 0.22 -9.21
N SER A 133 -7.02 -0.97 -8.97
CA SER A 133 -5.81 -1.17 -8.15
C SER A 133 -4.52 -0.61 -8.77
N MET A 134 -4.54 -0.16 -10.04
CA MET A 134 -3.36 0.30 -10.79
C MET A 134 -3.41 1.79 -11.13
N THR A 135 -3.76 2.65 -10.17
CA THR A 135 -3.74 4.10 -10.39
C THR A 135 -2.37 4.66 -10.01
N SER A 136 -1.67 5.30 -10.97
CA SER A 136 -0.28 5.76 -10.80
C SER A 136 -0.17 7.28 -10.93
N LEU A 137 0.84 7.89 -10.30
CA LEU A 137 1.17 9.31 -10.49
C LEU A 137 2.00 9.58 -11.77
N LEU A 138 2.49 8.53 -12.44
CA LEU A 138 3.44 8.67 -13.55
C LEU A 138 2.81 8.75 -14.94
N ALA A 139 1.50 8.49 -15.12
CA ALA A 139 0.92 8.47 -16.46
C ALA A 139 0.66 9.89 -17.03
N SER A 140 1.13 10.12 -18.25
CA SER A 140 0.89 11.36 -19.00
C SER A 140 -0.36 11.21 -19.88
N GLY A 141 -1.54 11.22 -19.29
CA GLY A 141 -2.83 11.11 -19.98
C GLY A 141 -3.72 12.36 -19.80
N ASN A 142 -4.57 12.67 -20.78
CA ASN A 142 -5.53 13.79 -20.68
C ASN A 142 -6.77 13.47 -19.80
N HIS A 143 -6.80 12.26 -19.22
CA HIS A 143 -7.80 11.77 -18.28
C HIS A 143 -7.05 11.33 -17.01
N GLY A 144 -6.98 12.23 -16.04
CA GLY A 144 -6.32 11.97 -14.77
C GLY A 144 -7.05 12.74 -13.67
N THR A 145 -7.17 12.12 -12.51
CA THR A 145 -7.76 12.76 -11.31
C THR A 145 -6.64 13.53 -10.61
N GLU A 146 -6.92 14.76 -10.19
CA GLU A 146 -5.99 15.49 -9.34
C GLU A 146 -6.04 14.91 -7.93
N ALA A 147 -4.88 14.61 -7.36
CA ALA A 147 -4.74 14.22 -5.97
C ALA A 147 -4.00 15.29 -5.20
N LEU A 148 -4.46 15.52 -3.96
CA LEU A 148 -3.73 16.31 -2.99
C LEU A 148 -2.46 15.55 -2.60
N THR A 149 -1.34 16.26 -2.52
CA THR A 149 -0.08 15.70 -2.04
C THR A 149 0.31 16.30 -0.70
N ILE A 150 1.08 15.55 0.08
CA ILE A 150 1.78 16.03 1.27
C ILE A 150 3.22 15.49 1.27
N GLY A 151 4.16 16.30 1.77
CA GLY A 151 5.52 15.84 2.00
C GLY A 151 5.61 14.94 3.23
N TRP A 152 6.44 13.90 3.20
CA TRP A 152 6.62 13.00 4.35
C TRP A 152 7.03 13.76 5.61
N ASP A 153 7.99 14.68 5.52
CA ASP A 153 8.46 15.45 6.67
C ASP A 153 7.35 16.28 7.31
N GLN A 154 6.43 16.83 6.52
CA GLN A 154 5.31 17.61 7.02
C GLN A 154 4.34 16.72 7.82
N PHE A 155 4.09 15.50 7.33
CA PHE A 155 3.29 14.52 8.05
C PHE A 155 4.01 14.07 9.34
N ALA A 156 5.26 13.64 9.24
CA ALA A 156 6.04 13.11 10.35
C ALA A 156 6.31 14.13 11.47
N GLN A 157 6.28 15.44 11.18
CA GLN A 157 6.35 16.49 12.20
C GLN A 157 5.02 16.75 12.92
N THR A 158 3.90 16.29 12.36
CA THR A 158 2.55 16.58 12.88
C THR A 158 2.01 15.46 13.77
N VAL A 159 2.55 14.25 13.66
CA VAL A 159 2.10 13.08 14.42
C VAL A 159 3.29 12.36 15.07
N ASP A 160 3.04 11.65 16.17
CA ASP A 160 4.06 10.80 16.79
C ASP A 160 4.16 9.46 16.05
N LEU A 161 5.31 9.23 15.42
CA LEU A 161 5.62 8.00 14.70
C LEU A 161 6.70 7.16 15.39
N THR A 162 7.02 7.44 16.66
CA THR A 162 8.13 6.81 17.39
C THR A 162 7.98 5.29 17.52
N ASP A 163 6.75 4.80 17.62
CA ASP A 163 6.45 3.36 17.79
C ASP A 163 6.01 2.66 16.50
N VAL A 164 6.23 3.27 15.33
CA VAL A 164 5.97 2.58 14.06
C VAL A 164 6.95 1.41 13.93
N SER A 165 6.43 0.18 13.87
CA SER A 165 7.25 -1.02 13.69
C SER A 165 7.35 -1.46 12.23
N LEU A 166 6.37 -1.09 11.40
CA LEU A 166 6.30 -1.46 10.00
C LEU A 166 5.75 -0.30 9.15
N VAL A 167 6.42 -0.05 8.04
CA VAL A 167 5.91 0.74 6.93
C VAL A 167 5.72 -0.18 5.73
N LYS A 168 4.53 -0.18 5.13
CA LYS A 168 4.28 -0.75 3.80
C LYS A 168 4.20 0.39 2.79
N MET A 169 4.80 0.20 1.61
CA MET A 169 4.62 1.10 0.47
C MET A 169 4.35 0.33 -0.80
N ASP A 170 3.23 0.65 -1.43
CA ASP A 170 2.80 0.09 -2.72
C ASP A 170 2.02 1.17 -3.48
N VAL A 171 2.74 1.97 -4.27
CA VAL A 171 2.22 3.22 -4.86
C VAL A 171 2.36 3.27 -6.38
N GLU A 172 2.48 2.09 -7.00
CA GLU A 172 2.36 1.91 -8.46
C GLU A 172 3.28 2.86 -9.27
N GLY A 173 4.55 2.99 -8.87
CA GLY A 173 5.60 3.73 -9.57
C GLY A 173 6.03 5.04 -8.90
N ALA A 174 5.24 5.57 -7.97
CA ALA A 174 5.62 6.79 -7.25
C ALA A 174 6.76 6.56 -6.23
N GLU A 175 7.09 5.30 -5.90
CA GLU A 175 8.08 4.94 -4.89
C GLU A 175 9.47 5.52 -5.19
N PHE A 176 9.84 5.65 -6.47
CA PHE A 176 11.12 6.23 -6.88
C PHE A 176 11.28 7.70 -6.50
N GLY A 177 10.18 8.45 -6.39
CA GLY A 177 10.17 9.83 -5.91
C GLY A 177 9.91 9.93 -4.40
N VAL A 178 9.13 9.00 -3.84
CA VAL A 178 8.68 9.04 -2.45
C VAL A 178 9.75 8.51 -1.49
N VAL A 179 10.35 7.34 -1.76
CA VAL A 179 11.33 6.69 -0.88
C VAL A 179 12.51 7.62 -0.49
N PRO A 180 13.11 8.39 -1.42
CA PRO A 180 14.15 9.35 -1.06
C PRO A 180 13.72 10.36 0.01
N THR A 181 12.46 10.79 0.02
CA THR A 181 11.91 11.73 1.02
C THR A 181 11.67 11.08 2.38
N LEU A 182 11.48 9.75 2.43
CA LEU A 182 11.34 9.00 3.67
C LEU A 182 12.70 8.55 4.25
N SER A 183 13.74 8.53 3.43
CA SER A 183 15.02 7.86 3.73
C SER A 183 15.63 8.31 5.06
N ASP A 184 15.64 9.60 5.38
CA ASP A 184 16.21 10.10 6.63
C ASP A 184 15.40 9.68 7.86
N TRP A 185 14.06 9.69 7.76
CA TRP A 185 13.19 9.22 8.83
C TRP A 185 13.31 7.70 9.03
N LEU A 186 13.32 6.93 7.94
CA LEU A 186 13.56 5.47 7.97
C LEU A 186 14.95 5.18 8.57
N ARG A 187 15.95 6.00 8.26
CA ARG A 187 17.29 5.85 8.80
C ARG A 187 17.31 6.05 10.31
N ALA A 188 16.61 7.06 10.81
CA ALA A 188 16.58 7.42 12.22
C ALA A 188 15.75 6.44 13.07
N HIS A 189 14.61 5.95 12.56
CA HIS A 189 13.65 5.17 13.35
C HIS A 189 13.73 3.66 13.11
N ARG A 190 14.29 3.22 11.98
CA ARG A 190 14.49 1.80 11.65
C ARG A 190 13.24 0.91 11.80
N PRO A 191 12.03 1.34 11.37
CA PRO A 191 10.94 0.37 11.23
C PRO A 191 11.32 -0.65 10.15
N ALA A 192 10.72 -1.84 10.19
CA ALA A 192 10.74 -2.68 9.01
C ALA A 192 10.05 -1.95 7.85
N PHE A 193 10.58 -2.09 6.64
CA PHE A 193 10.03 -1.44 5.46
C PHE A 193 9.73 -2.47 4.39
N TYR A 194 8.44 -2.65 4.09
CA TYR A 194 7.97 -3.54 3.05
C TYR A 194 7.57 -2.73 1.81
N LEU A 195 8.41 -2.80 0.78
CA LEU A 195 8.36 -1.94 -0.40
C LEU A 195 8.06 -2.76 -1.65
N SER A 196 6.95 -2.44 -2.32
CA SER A 196 6.64 -2.93 -3.67
C SER A 196 7.13 -1.95 -4.71
N THR A 197 7.90 -2.46 -5.69
CA THR A 197 8.51 -1.68 -6.76
C THR A 197 7.87 -2.01 -8.10
N HIS A 198 7.67 -0.97 -8.91
CA HIS A 198 6.96 -0.99 -10.18
C HIS A 198 7.85 -0.46 -11.30
N ALA A 199 9.13 -0.89 -11.31
CA ALA A 199 10.11 -0.50 -12.33
C ALA A 199 9.61 -0.63 -13.78
N PRO A 200 8.78 -1.63 -14.16
CA PRO A 200 8.18 -1.69 -15.50
C PRO A 200 7.36 -0.48 -15.94
N PHE A 201 6.86 0.36 -15.03
CA PHE A 201 6.20 1.63 -15.39
C PHE A 201 7.17 2.73 -15.83
N LEU A 202 8.46 2.60 -15.52
CA LEU A 202 9.48 3.49 -16.04
C LEU A 202 9.92 3.04 -17.44
N GLU A 203 10.39 4.01 -18.23
CA GLU A 203 11.11 3.75 -19.47
C GLU A 203 12.27 2.78 -19.23
N GLU A 204 12.45 1.79 -20.11
CA GLU A 204 13.41 0.69 -19.92
C GLU A 204 14.84 1.19 -19.64
N ALA A 205 15.25 2.28 -20.31
CA ALA A 205 16.56 2.88 -20.12
C ALA A 205 16.75 3.56 -18.75
N ALA A 206 15.67 3.93 -18.05
CA ALA A 206 15.72 4.60 -16.74
C ALA A 206 15.69 3.63 -15.55
N ARG A 207 15.20 2.39 -15.76
CA ARG A 207 15.02 1.39 -14.69
C ARG A 207 16.30 1.08 -13.90
N PRO A 208 17.47 0.87 -14.53
CA PRO A 208 18.69 0.54 -13.78
C PRO A 208 19.07 1.62 -12.78
N GLU A 209 19.05 2.89 -13.19
CA GLU A 209 19.43 4.01 -12.32
C GLU A 209 18.39 4.25 -11.22
N ALA A 210 17.10 4.14 -11.54
CA ALA A 210 16.03 4.31 -10.57
C ALA A 210 16.10 3.25 -9.45
N MET A 211 16.27 1.97 -9.81
CA MET A 211 16.43 0.87 -8.85
C MET A 211 17.73 0.99 -8.04
N ALA A 212 18.84 1.39 -8.67
CA ALA A 212 20.08 1.69 -7.95
C ALA A 212 19.92 2.87 -6.98
N GLY A 213 19.11 3.86 -7.33
CA GLY A 213 18.73 4.96 -6.45
C GLY A 213 18.01 4.48 -5.18
N LEU A 214 17.02 3.60 -5.33
CA LEU A 214 16.32 2.98 -4.20
C LEU A 214 17.28 2.15 -3.32
N ALA A 215 18.13 1.33 -3.95
CA ALA A 215 19.12 0.52 -3.23
C ALA A 215 20.03 1.38 -2.36
N ARG A 216 20.58 2.48 -2.91
CA ARG A 216 21.40 3.44 -2.15
C ARG A 216 20.61 4.14 -1.04
N ALA A 217 19.36 4.51 -1.31
CA ALA A 217 18.52 5.18 -0.32
C ALA A 217 18.18 4.28 0.89
N LEU A 218 18.27 2.96 0.74
CA LEU A 218 17.90 1.97 1.74
C LEU A 218 19.07 1.10 2.22
N GLU A 219 20.30 1.35 1.74
CA GLU A 219 21.51 0.56 2.05
C GLU A 219 21.87 0.50 3.54
N PHE A 220 21.27 1.40 4.33
CA PHE A 220 21.47 1.47 5.76
C PHE A 220 20.77 0.34 6.53
N TYR A 221 19.79 -0.35 5.93
CA TYR A 221 19.18 -1.54 6.53
C TYR A 221 20.17 -2.70 6.51
N ALA A 222 20.26 -3.46 7.61
CA ALA A 222 21.17 -4.59 7.67
C ALA A 222 20.81 -5.72 6.69
N SER A 223 19.54 -5.82 6.29
CA SER A 223 19.06 -6.86 5.38
C SER A 223 17.93 -6.38 4.48
N ALA A 224 17.86 -7.00 3.30
CA ALA A 224 16.73 -6.94 2.39
C ALA A 224 16.42 -8.35 1.91
N THR A 225 15.15 -8.76 1.93
CA THR A 225 14.70 -10.06 1.40
C THR A 225 13.58 -9.89 0.39
N ASP A 226 13.47 -10.82 -0.54
CA ASP A 226 12.33 -10.91 -1.47
C ASP A 226 11.12 -11.57 -0.81
N GLU A 227 10.04 -11.76 -1.59
CA GLU A 227 8.79 -12.39 -1.16
C GLU A 227 8.98 -13.87 -0.74
N ALA A 228 10.04 -14.53 -1.22
CA ALA A 228 10.39 -15.89 -0.80
C ALA A 228 11.28 -15.92 0.46
N GLY A 229 11.63 -14.75 1.02
CA GLY A 229 12.54 -14.62 2.15
C GLY A 229 14.01 -14.83 1.81
N ALA A 230 14.38 -14.85 0.53
CA ALA A 230 15.76 -14.94 0.08
C ALA A 230 16.41 -13.54 0.06
N PRO A 231 17.74 -13.41 0.24
CA PRO A 231 18.41 -12.13 0.14
C PRO A 231 18.11 -11.44 -1.20
N ALA A 232 17.65 -10.19 -1.13
CA ALA A 232 17.24 -9.43 -2.29
C ALA A 232 18.36 -8.50 -2.79
N ASP A 233 18.40 -8.34 -4.11
CA ASP A 233 19.20 -7.32 -4.80
C ASP A 233 18.27 -6.52 -5.72
N LEU A 234 18.01 -5.27 -5.34
CA LEU A 234 17.16 -4.36 -6.10
C LEU A 234 17.77 -4.02 -7.47
N THR A 235 19.07 -4.20 -7.65
CA THR A 235 19.76 -3.94 -8.92
C THR A 235 19.75 -5.15 -9.86
N ALA A 236 19.23 -6.30 -9.42
CA ALA A 236 19.15 -7.50 -10.25
C ALA A 236 18.24 -7.27 -11.48
N PRO A 237 18.52 -7.94 -12.63
CA PRO A 237 17.70 -7.80 -13.84
C PRO A 237 16.21 -8.10 -13.64
N GLU A 238 15.89 -9.02 -12.72
CA GLU A 238 14.51 -9.36 -12.39
C GLU A 238 13.77 -8.19 -11.72
N ALA A 239 14.39 -7.53 -10.74
CA ALA A 239 13.84 -6.36 -10.04
C ALA A 239 13.61 -5.16 -10.98
N GLN A 240 14.35 -5.08 -12.09
CA GLN A 240 14.18 -4.04 -13.11
C GLN A 240 13.10 -4.38 -14.15
N SER A 241 12.68 -5.64 -14.28
CA SER A 241 11.81 -6.10 -15.36
C SER A 241 10.46 -6.64 -14.89
N ARG A 242 10.26 -6.76 -13.58
CA ARG A 242 9.04 -7.28 -12.96
C ARG A 242 8.58 -6.36 -11.82
N PHE A 243 7.36 -6.57 -11.36
CA PHE A 243 6.91 -6.03 -10.08
C PHE A 243 7.42 -6.93 -8.98
N CYS A 244 8.12 -6.34 -8.00
CA CYS A 244 8.78 -7.08 -6.93
C CYS A 244 8.56 -6.36 -5.61
N SER A 245 8.31 -7.14 -4.56
CA SER A 245 8.24 -6.63 -3.18
C SER A 245 9.48 -7.05 -2.39
N PHE A 246 9.97 -6.14 -1.55
CA PHE A 246 11.17 -6.30 -0.75
C PHE A 246 10.89 -5.95 0.71
N LEU A 247 11.35 -6.80 1.62
CA LEU A 247 11.31 -6.54 3.05
C LEU A 247 12.71 -6.09 3.52
N PHE A 248 12.81 -4.85 3.98
CA PHE A 248 14.00 -4.31 4.62
C PHE A 248 13.85 -4.36 6.13
N SER A 249 14.88 -4.86 6.83
CA SER A 249 14.87 -4.96 8.29
C SER A 249 16.27 -4.97 8.89
N GLY A 250 16.36 -4.69 10.19
CA GLY A 250 17.62 -4.55 10.93
C GLY A 250 18.15 -3.13 10.87
#